data_AF-A0A959NX21-F1
#
_entry.id   AF-A0A959NX21-F1
#
_cell.length_a   1.000
_cell.length_b   1.000
_cell.length_c   1.000
_cell.angle_alpha   90.00
_cell.angle_beta   90.00
_cell.angle_gamma   90.00
#
_symmetry.space_group_name_H-M   'P 1'
#
loop_
_entity.id
_entity.type
_entity.pdbx_description
1 polymer ?
#
loop_
_entity_poly.entity_id
_entity_poly.type
_entity_poly.pdbx_seq_one_letter_code
_entity_poly.pdbx_strand_id
1 'polypeptide(L)'
;SYADEGILNKIKALITKNVFKDSLKDMDYQSHGVVPLLGVNGISIIGHGSSSPLAMKNMVLKANDMFQKDLIKKLKEGREYYGNL
;
A
#
# COMPACT_ATOMS: atom_id res chain seq x y z
N SER A 1 -1.16 11.47 -21.95
CA SER A 1 -0.28 10.37 -21.52
C SER A 1 1.05 10.96 -21.05
N TYR A 2 1.09 11.47 -19.82
CA TYR A 2 2.30 12.04 -19.19
C TYR A 2 3.50 11.06 -19.16
N ALA A 3 3.24 9.75 -19.26
CA ALA A 3 4.22 8.68 -19.41
C ALA A 3 4.90 8.66 -20.79
N ASP A 4 4.35 9.39 -21.77
CA ASP A 4 4.92 9.54 -23.11
C ASP A 4 5.60 10.90 -23.32
N GLU A 5 5.48 11.83 -22.37
CA GLU A 5 6.11 13.17 -22.44
C GLU A 5 7.57 13.22 -21.95
N GLY A 6 8.21 12.09 -21.67
CA GLY A 6 9.66 12.06 -21.46
C GLY A 6 10.19 10.86 -20.67
N ILE A 7 11.46 10.51 -20.91
CA ILE A 7 12.19 9.42 -20.24
C ILE A 7 12.13 9.55 -18.72
N LEU A 8 12.19 10.77 -18.18
CA LEU A 8 12.09 11.04 -16.74
C LEU A 8 10.75 10.60 -16.15
N ASN A 9 9.66 10.77 -16.87
CA ASN A 9 8.33 10.35 -16.40
C ASN A 9 8.24 8.82 -16.41
N LYS A 10 8.71 8.14 -17.46
CA LYS A 10 8.74 6.66 -17.47
C LYS A 10 9.57 6.09 -16.31
N ILE A 11 10.72 6.71 -15.99
CA ILE A 11 11.56 6.30 -14.85
C ILE A 11 10.83 6.49 -13.52
N LYS A 12 10.18 7.66 -13.30
CA LYS A 12 9.37 7.91 -12.10
C LYS A 12 8.23 6.90 -11.95
N ALA A 13 7.52 6.60 -13.04
CA ALA A 13 6.46 5.59 -13.05
C ALA A 13 6.98 4.20 -12.66
N LEU A 14 8.16 3.82 -13.17
CA LEU A 14 8.77 2.53 -12.89
C LEU A 14 9.19 2.39 -11.42
N ILE A 15 9.79 3.46 -10.86
CA ILE A 15 10.21 3.50 -9.46
C ILE A 15 8.99 3.39 -8.54
N THR A 16 7.96 4.22 -8.77
CA THR A 16 6.74 4.20 -7.97
C THR A 16 6.03 2.85 -8.06
N LYS A 17 5.93 2.27 -9.26
CA LYS A 17 5.36 0.92 -9.47
C LYS A 17 6.12 -0.16 -8.68
N ASN A 18 7.45 -0.11 -8.66
CA ASN A 18 8.25 -1.06 -7.90
C ASN A 18 8.08 -0.88 -6.39
N VAL A 19 8.08 0.37 -5.90
CA VAL A 19 7.84 0.66 -4.47
C VAL A 19 6.47 0.17 -4.01
N PHE A 20 5.43 0.33 -4.84
CA PHE A 20 4.11 -0.23 -4.56
C PHE A 20 4.13 -1.75 -4.57
N LYS A 21 4.76 -2.36 -5.57
CA LYS A 21 4.86 -3.81 -5.68
C LYS A 21 5.57 -4.42 -4.47
N ASP A 22 6.66 -3.82 -4.02
CA ASP A 22 7.41 -4.30 -2.86
C ASP A 22 6.65 -4.05 -1.56
N SER A 23 6.00 -2.88 -1.41
CA SER A 23 5.15 -2.61 -0.25
C SER A 23 3.99 -3.61 -0.16
N LEU A 24 3.35 -3.94 -1.29
CA LEU A 24 2.25 -4.90 -1.34
C LEU A 24 2.71 -6.36 -1.20
N LYS A 25 3.94 -6.69 -1.58
CA LYS A 25 4.52 -8.04 -1.47
C LYS A 25 4.67 -8.48 -0.01
N ASP A 26 5.05 -7.57 0.88
CA ASP A 26 5.09 -7.81 2.33
C ASP A 26 3.69 -7.84 2.97
N MET A 27 2.66 -7.57 2.19
CA MET A 27 1.25 -7.47 2.61
C MET A 27 0.41 -8.58 1.96
N ASP A 28 1.08 -9.61 1.44
CA ASP A 28 0.44 -10.79 0.86
C ASP A 28 -0.32 -11.57 1.94
N TYR A 29 -1.56 -11.94 1.63
CA TYR A 29 -2.51 -12.54 2.56
C TYR A 29 -1.99 -13.87 3.12
N GLN A 30 -1.16 -14.57 2.34
CA GLN A 30 -0.58 -15.87 2.68
C GLN A 30 0.50 -15.81 3.78
N SER A 31 1.20 -14.68 3.95
CA SER A 31 2.31 -14.56 4.92
C SER A 31 1.93 -13.83 6.20
N HIS A 32 1.01 -12.85 6.13
CA HIS A 32 0.68 -12.00 7.27
C HIS A 32 -0.81 -11.89 7.58
N GLY A 33 -1.69 -12.52 6.77
CA GLY A 33 -3.13 -12.64 7.04
C GLY A 33 -3.94 -11.35 6.95
N VAL A 34 -3.31 -10.24 6.54
CA VAL A 34 -3.92 -8.90 6.59
C VAL A 34 -3.47 -8.06 5.40
N VAL A 35 -4.43 -7.63 4.60
CA VAL A 35 -4.25 -6.76 3.42
C VAL A 35 -4.90 -5.40 3.74
N PRO A 36 -4.29 -4.28 3.33
CA PRO A 36 -4.89 -2.96 3.50
C PRO A 36 -6.11 -2.83 2.59
N LEU A 37 -7.19 -2.26 3.09
CA LEU A 37 -8.28 -1.86 2.22
C LEU A 37 -7.87 -0.60 1.44
N LEU A 38 -7.72 -0.73 0.13
CA LEU A 38 -7.48 0.41 -0.78
C LEU A 38 -8.79 1.16 -1.06
N GLY A 39 -8.72 2.47 -1.29
CA GLY A 39 -9.88 3.30 -1.62
C GLY A 39 -10.53 4.02 -0.44
N VAL A 40 -9.99 3.87 0.77
CA VAL A 40 -10.35 4.68 1.94
C VAL A 40 -9.24 5.69 2.27
N ASN A 41 -9.58 6.82 2.90
CA ASN A 41 -8.61 7.84 3.31
C ASN A 41 -7.94 7.46 4.65
N GLY A 42 -7.34 6.28 4.72
CA GLY A 42 -6.74 5.77 5.95
C GLY A 42 -6.28 4.33 5.85
N ILE A 43 -5.61 3.85 6.90
CA ILE A 43 -5.23 2.44 7.03
C ILE A 43 -6.43 1.69 7.60
N SER A 44 -6.94 0.72 6.84
CA SER A 44 -8.06 -0.13 7.26
C SER A 44 -7.68 -1.59 7.11
N ILE A 45 -7.95 -2.35 8.18
CA ILE A 45 -7.63 -3.76 8.33
C ILE A 45 -8.92 -4.50 8.64
N ILE A 46 -9.20 -5.56 7.88
CA ILE A 46 -10.38 -6.41 8.08
C ILE A 46 -9.93 -7.70 8.77
N GLY A 47 -10.38 -7.89 10.01
CA GLY A 47 -10.22 -9.13 10.77
C GLY A 47 -11.51 -9.95 10.79
N HIS A 48 -11.41 -11.25 11.09
CA HIS A 48 -12.59 -12.08 11.37
C HIS A 48 -12.92 -12.03 12.87
N GLY A 49 -14.21 -12.11 13.24
CA GLY A 49 -14.61 -12.12 14.65
C GLY A 49 -14.06 -13.31 15.45
N SER A 50 -13.67 -14.39 14.77
CA SER A 50 -13.00 -15.56 15.34
C SER A 50 -11.47 -15.44 15.42
N SER A 51 -10.89 -14.28 15.11
CA SER A 51 -9.46 -14.06 15.18
C SER A 51 -8.94 -14.25 16.61
N SER A 52 -7.85 -15.03 16.74
CA SER A 52 -7.20 -15.25 18.04
C SER A 52 -6.59 -13.94 18.58
N PRO A 53 -6.33 -13.85 19.90
CA PRO A 53 -5.62 -12.70 20.47
C PRO A 53 -4.28 -12.40 19.79
N LEU A 54 -3.55 -13.43 19.34
CA LEU A 54 -2.31 -13.28 18.59
C LEU A 54 -2.54 -12.66 17.21
N ALA A 55 -3.58 -13.08 16.50
CA ALA A 55 -3.95 -12.50 15.21
C ALA A 55 -4.35 -11.02 15.38
N MET A 56 -5.12 -10.70 16.42
CA MET A 56 -5.49 -9.32 16.76
C MET A 56 -4.26 -8.44 17.03
N LYS A 57 -3.31 -8.93 17.84
CA LYS A 57 -2.04 -8.25 18.09
C LYS A 57 -1.27 -7.99 16.80
N ASN A 58 -1.14 -9.00 15.94
CA ASN A 58 -0.42 -8.88 14.68
C ASN A 58 -1.09 -7.89 13.73
N MET A 59 -2.42 -7.85 13.68
CA MET A 59 -3.20 -6.86 12.93
C MET A 59 -2.84 -5.43 13.35
N VAL A 60 -2.82 -5.15 14.66
CA VAL A 60 -2.46 -3.83 15.20
C VAL A 60 -1.00 -3.47 14.88
N LEU A 61 -0.07 -4.40 15.05
CA LEU A 61 1.34 -4.18 14.71
C LEU A 61 1.54 -3.88 13.22
N LYS A 62 0.78 -4.58 12.34
CA LYS A 62 0.80 -4.33 10.91
C LYS A 62 0.22 -2.96 10.56
N ALA A 63 -0.85 -2.53 11.22
CA ALA A 63 -1.38 -1.18 11.07
C ALA A 63 -0.33 -0.10 11.39
N ASN A 64 0.40 -0.31 12.50
CA ASN A 64 1.49 0.58 12.88
C ASN A 64 2.62 0.59 11.84
N ASP A 65 3.03 -0.58 11.34
CA ASP A 65 4.05 -0.65 10.27
C ASP A 65 3.62 0.10 9.00
N MET A 66 2.36 -0.05 8.57
CA MET A 66 1.81 0.70 7.43
C MET A 66 1.79 2.22 7.67
N PHE A 67 1.53 2.64 8.91
CA PHE A 67 1.57 4.05 9.30
C PHE A 67 3.00 4.59 9.26
N GLN A 68 3.96 3.89 9.86
CA GLN A 68 5.38 4.28 9.87
C GLN A 68 5.98 4.31 8.45
N LYS A 69 5.47 3.49 7.53
CA LYS A 69 5.89 3.45 6.12
C LYS A 69 5.22 4.51 5.24
N ASP A 70 4.40 5.41 5.81
CA ASP A 70 3.67 6.46 5.08
C ASP A 70 2.84 5.93 3.90
N LEU A 71 2.22 4.76 4.07
CA LEU A 71 1.54 4.06 2.97
C LEU A 71 0.46 4.92 2.29
N ILE A 72 -0.34 5.65 3.06
CA ILE A 72 -1.41 6.52 2.55
C ILE A 72 -0.85 7.67 1.70
N LYS A 73 0.26 8.28 2.14
CA LYS A 73 0.93 9.34 1.39
C LYS A 73 1.44 8.80 0.06
N LYS A 74 2.14 7.66 0.07
CA LYS A 74 2.63 7.00 -1.14
C LYS A 74 1.50 6.68 -2.11
N LEU A 75 0.38 6.12 -1.62
CA LEU A 75 -0.84 5.86 -2.40
C LEU A 75 -1.41 7.12 -3.03
N LYS A 76 -1.47 8.22 -2.28
CA LYS A 76 -1.96 9.51 -2.79
C LYS A 76 -1.05 10.08 -3.89
N GLU A 77 0.26 10.06 -3.67
CA GLU A 77 1.26 10.49 -4.66
C GLU A 77 1.16 9.63 -5.93
N GLY A 78 1.00 8.32 -5.78
CA GLY A 78 0.74 7.40 -6.89
C GLY A 78 -0.53 7.78 -7.64
N ARG A 79 -1.65 7.99 -6.94
CA ARG A 79 -2.92 8.40 -7.55
C ARG A 79 -2.81 9.72 -8.31
N GLU A 80 -2.18 10.75 -7.73
CA GLU A 80 -1.98 12.04 -8.39
C GLU A 80 -1.11 11.87 -9.64
N TYR A 81 -0.05 11.06 -9.56
CA TYR A 81 0.80 10.76 -10.70
C TYR A 81 0.04 10.05 -11.83
N TYR A 82 -0.76 9.03 -11.53
CA TYR A 82 -1.55 8.32 -12.54
C TYR A 82 -2.80 9.09 -13.00
N GLY A 83 -3.35 9.98 -12.18
CA GLY A 83 -4.51 10.82 -12.51
C GLY A 83 -4.16 12.01 -13.40
N ASN A 84 -2.88 12.39 -13.44
CA ASN A 84 -2.34 13.40 -14.35
C ASN A 84 -1.75 12.80 -15.65
N LEU A 85 -1.85 11.47 -15.84
CA LEU A 85 -1.50 10.76 -17.10
C LEU A 85 -2.53 11.00 -18.20
#